data_AF-D8LVQ1-F1
#
_entry.id   AF-D8LVQ1-F1
#
_cell.length_a   1.000
_cell.length_b   1.000
_cell.length_c   1.000
_cell.angle_alpha   90.00
_cell.angle_beta   90.00
_cell.angle_gamma   90.00
#
_symmetry.space_group_name_H-M   'P 1'
#
loop_
_entity.id
_entity.type
_entity.pdbx_description
1 polymer ?
#
loop_
_entity_poly.entity_id
_entity_poly.type
_entity_poly.pdbx_seq_one_letter_code
_entity_poly.pdbx_strand_id
1 'polypeptide(L)'
;MHILQLLLLCILVVFARTEKATKQKCPEVEIDGHLWPSKSVGESVLYYCNGTGYYRRICLGKKTPTGVMAHWSSLVNMCKCKGDETWKETPAGQYAYIPCPGSYKGYIGRFCTETGEWGHTKDFCYLPDGQKEEEEEEFEVEL
;
A
#
# COMPACT_ATOMS: atom_id res chain seq x y z
N MET A 1 34.06 53.38 28.49
CA MET A 1 33.53 52.14 29.09
C MET A 1 32.13 51.75 28.62
N HIS A 2 31.27 52.69 28.19
CA HIS A 2 29.90 52.37 27.72
C HIS A 2 29.80 51.64 26.37
N ILE A 3 30.73 51.89 25.43
CA ILE A 3 30.68 51.32 24.07
C ILE A 3 30.90 49.78 24.08
N LEU A 4 31.78 49.29 24.96
CA LEU A 4 32.06 47.86 25.11
C LEU A 4 30.86 47.11 25.70
N GLN A 5 30.08 47.78 26.56
CA GLN A 5 28.88 47.23 27.20
C GLN A 5 27.70 47.13 26.22
N LEU A 6 27.55 48.13 25.33
CA LEU A 6 26.59 48.11 24.22
C LEU A 6 26.92 47.03 23.18
N LEU A 7 28.20 46.84 22.85
CA LEU A 7 28.64 45.78 21.93
C LEU A 7 28.39 44.38 22.52
N LEU A 8 28.68 44.17 23.80
CA LEU A 8 28.38 42.90 24.48
C LEU A 8 26.88 42.58 24.51
N LEU A 9 26.04 43.58 24.77
CA LEU A 9 24.58 43.44 24.74
C LEU A 9 24.07 43.08 23.33
N CYS A 10 24.58 43.75 22.28
CA CYS A 10 24.23 43.40 20.91
C CYS A 10 24.65 41.97 20.53
N ILE A 11 25.84 41.54 20.94
CA ILE A 11 26.34 40.18 20.70
C ILE A 11 25.45 39.14 21.42
N LEU A 12 25.07 39.38 22.68
CA LEU A 12 24.15 38.50 23.43
C LEU A 12 22.76 38.41 22.79
N VAL A 13 22.23 39.51 22.23
CA VAL A 13 20.94 39.52 21.52
C VAL A 13 21.01 38.77 20.19
N VAL A 14 22.15 38.81 19.49
CA VAL A 14 22.37 38.08 18.23
C VAL A 14 22.46 36.57 18.48
N PHE A 15 23.14 36.13 19.54
CA PHE A 15 23.24 34.69 19.89
C PHE A 15 21.92 34.08 20.41
N ALA A 16 21.01 34.90 20.98
CA ALA A 16 19.71 34.45 21.46
C ALA A 16 18.72 34.10 20.33
N ARG A 17 19.00 34.50 19.07
CA ARG A 17 18.19 34.14 17.89
C ARG A 17 18.75 32.92 17.15
N THR A 18 19.24 31.93 17.88
CA THR A 18 19.33 30.58 17.32
C THR A 18 17.91 30.03 17.21
N GLU A 19 17.28 30.34 16.07
CA GLU A 19 16.01 29.74 15.66
C GLU A 19 16.16 28.22 15.80
N LYS A 20 15.56 27.66 16.85
CA LYS A 20 15.33 26.21 16.92
C LYS A 20 14.52 25.89 15.68
N ALA A 21 15.17 25.32 14.67
CA ALA A 21 14.48 24.64 13.58
C ALA A 21 13.69 23.49 14.24
N THR A 22 12.45 23.76 14.62
CA THR A 22 11.53 22.76 15.14
C THR A 22 11.36 21.76 14.01
N LYS A 23 12.00 20.59 14.13
CA LYS A 23 11.81 19.48 13.20
C LYS A 23 10.32 19.20 13.17
N GLN A 24 9.68 19.61 12.09
CA GLN A 24 8.25 19.39 11.90
C GLN A 24 8.02 17.89 11.85
N LYS A 25 7.02 17.42 12.59
CA LYS A 25 6.69 15.99 12.71
C LYS A 25 5.22 15.78 12.41
N CYS A 26 4.95 14.68 11.73
CA CYS A 26 3.60 14.17 11.64
C CYS A 26 3.24 13.50 12.98
N PRO A 27 2.03 13.73 13.51
CA PRO A 27 1.60 13.12 14.76
C PRO A 27 1.41 11.61 14.58
N GLU A 28 1.47 10.90 15.70
CA GLU A 28 1.02 9.51 15.74
C GLU A 28 -0.49 9.45 15.49
N VAL A 29 -0.93 8.54 14.61
CA VAL A 29 -2.34 8.41 14.25
C VAL A 29 -2.67 6.99 13.80
N GLU A 30 -3.85 6.49 14.13
CA GLU A 30 -4.37 5.22 13.62
C GLU A 30 -5.35 5.49 12.46
N ILE A 31 -4.95 5.13 11.24
CA ILE A 31 -5.76 5.27 10.01
C ILE A 31 -5.47 4.12 9.05
N ASP A 32 -6.48 3.72 8.26
CA ASP A 32 -6.41 2.58 7.33
C ASP A 32 -5.97 1.27 7.99
N GLY A 33 -6.41 1.05 9.23
CA GLY A 33 -6.09 -0.16 10.02
C GLY A 33 -4.63 -0.25 10.50
N HIS A 34 -3.86 0.83 10.38
CA HIS A 34 -2.45 0.86 10.81
C HIS A 34 -2.18 2.03 11.75
N LEU A 35 -1.33 1.79 12.75
CA LEU A 35 -0.77 2.85 13.59
C LEU A 35 0.40 3.50 12.86
N TRP A 36 0.31 4.78 12.53
CA TRP A 36 1.39 5.53 11.89
C TRP A 36 2.14 6.32 12.96
N PRO A 37 3.29 5.84 13.47
CA PRO A 37 4.00 6.48 14.57
C PRO A 37 4.55 7.85 14.14
N SER A 38 4.73 8.75 15.10
CA SER A 38 5.25 10.09 14.83
C SER A 38 6.59 10.04 14.07
N LYS A 39 6.66 10.76 12.95
CA LYS A 39 7.86 10.85 12.09
C LYS A 39 8.18 12.28 11.73
N SER A 40 9.47 12.56 11.54
CA SER A 40 9.95 13.84 11.02
C SER A 40 9.65 13.95 9.53
N VAL A 41 9.45 15.17 9.05
CA VAL A 41 9.30 15.43 7.60
C VAL A 41 10.42 14.76 6.80
N GLY A 42 10.05 14.03 5.76
CA GLY A 42 10.94 13.26 4.88
C GLY A 42 11.05 11.77 5.26
N GLU A 43 10.72 11.39 6.49
CA GLU A 43 10.69 9.99 6.90
C GLU A 43 9.40 9.29 6.43
N SER A 44 9.47 7.97 6.24
CA SER A 44 8.30 7.15 5.93
C SER A 44 8.17 5.97 6.86
N VAL A 45 6.95 5.46 6.96
CA VAL A 45 6.63 4.20 7.63
C VAL A 45 6.11 3.24 6.57
N LEU A 46 6.48 1.97 6.73
CA LEU A 46 6.10 0.89 5.84
C LEU A 46 5.51 -0.24 6.67
N TYR A 47 4.38 -0.79 6.21
CA TYR A 47 3.78 -2.03 6.73
C TYR A 47 3.69 -3.05 5.60
N TYR A 48 4.17 -4.26 5.84
CA TYR A 48 4.03 -5.36 4.89
C TYR A 48 2.62 -5.93 4.97
N CYS A 49 2.06 -6.27 3.81
CA CYS A 49 0.79 -6.98 3.72
C CYS A 49 0.99 -8.50 3.69
N ASN A 50 -0.12 -9.24 3.75
CA ASN A 50 -0.11 -10.70 3.78
C ASN A 50 0.34 -11.32 2.44
N GLY A 51 0.12 -10.59 1.34
CA GLY A 51 0.63 -10.93 0.01
C GLY A 51 2.07 -10.46 -0.24
N THR A 52 2.33 -9.92 -1.43
CA THR A 52 3.59 -9.26 -1.76
C THR A 52 3.39 -7.74 -1.76
N GLY A 53 4.40 -6.98 -1.32
CA GLY A 53 4.35 -5.52 -1.32
C GLY A 53 4.12 -4.92 0.07
N TYR A 54 3.57 -3.70 0.10
CA TYR A 54 3.47 -2.92 1.32
C TYR A 54 2.48 -1.75 1.26
N TYR A 55 2.09 -1.28 2.43
CA TYR A 55 1.50 0.04 2.68
C TYR A 55 2.59 1.04 3.04
N ARG A 56 2.50 2.26 2.52
CA ARG A 56 3.45 3.32 2.88
C ARG A 56 2.76 4.66 3.03
N ARG A 57 3.18 5.39 4.07
CA ARG A 57 2.95 6.83 4.22
C ARG A 57 4.26 7.54 4.48
N ILE A 58 4.38 8.74 3.92
CA ILE A 58 5.53 9.62 4.06
C ILE A 58 5.07 10.81 4.88
N CYS A 59 5.86 11.26 5.85
CA CYS A 59 5.62 12.53 6.49
C CYS A 59 6.09 13.67 5.57
N LEU A 60 5.15 14.43 5.01
CA LEU A 60 5.42 15.49 4.04
C LEU A 60 5.36 16.87 4.70
N GLY A 61 6.25 17.76 4.28
CA GLY A 61 6.21 19.17 4.65
C GLY A 61 5.47 19.98 3.59
N LYS A 62 4.41 20.69 3.97
CA LYS A 62 3.72 21.67 3.12
C LYS A 62 4.14 23.07 3.53
N LYS A 63 4.64 23.87 2.59
CA LYS A 63 4.90 25.29 2.83
C LYS A 63 3.57 26.04 2.98
N THR A 64 3.48 26.86 4.00
CA THR A 64 2.33 27.73 4.33
C THR A 64 2.85 29.14 4.61
N PRO A 65 2.01 30.19 4.61
CA PRO A 65 2.44 31.55 4.92
C PRO A 65 3.08 31.71 6.30
N THR A 66 2.73 30.83 7.25
CA THR A 66 3.22 30.86 8.65
C THR A 66 4.38 29.90 8.91
N GLY A 67 4.84 29.15 7.90
CA GLY A 67 5.94 28.19 8.03
C GLY A 67 5.70 26.87 7.30
N VAL A 68 6.39 25.80 7.72
CA VAL A 68 6.20 24.45 7.18
C VAL A 68 5.27 23.67 8.11
N MET A 69 4.22 23.07 7.55
CA MET A 69 3.31 22.17 8.26
C MET A 69 3.58 20.72 7.85
N ALA A 70 3.79 19.85 8.84
CA ALA A 70 3.90 18.41 8.61
C ALA A 70 2.50 17.78 8.45
N HIS A 71 2.36 16.87 7.49
CA HIS A 71 1.17 16.05 7.30
C HIS A 71 1.53 14.72 6.67
N TRP A 72 0.76 13.68 6.95
CA TRP A 72 0.93 12.39 6.29
C TRP A 72 0.50 12.47 4.82
N SER A 73 1.29 11.88 3.92
CA SER A 73 0.86 11.61 2.54
C SER A 73 -0.37 10.71 2.53
N SER A 74 -1.14 10.70 1.44
CA SER A 74 -2.12 9.64 1.19
C SER A 74 -1.48 8.24 1.29
N LEU A 75 -2.29 7.24 1.60
CA LEU A 75 -1.85 5.84 1.64
C LEU A 75 -1.39 5.42 0.25
N VAL A 76 -0.17 4.91 0.18
CA VAL A 76 0.34 4.20 -0.99
C VAL A 76 0.14 2.72 -0.73
N ASN A 77 -0.83 2.10 -1.39
CA ASN A 77 -1.05 0.65 -1.37
C ASN A 77 -0.35 0.01 -2.56
N MET A 78 0.74 -0.72 -2.30
CA MET A 78 1.50 -1.49 -3.30
C MET A 78 1.36 -3.00 -3.09
N CYS A 79 0.33 -3.42 -2.37
CA CYS A 79 0.06 -4.82 -2.13
C CYS A 79 -0.43 -5.54 -3.38
N LYS A 80 -0.10 -6.81 -3.44
CA LYS A 80 -0.51 -7.72 -4.50
C LYS A 80 -0.75 -9.10 -3.90
N CYS A 81 -1.66 -9.83 -4.50
CA CYS A 81 -1.85 -11.23 -4.19
C CYS A 81 -0.76 -12.05 -4.85
N LYS A 82 -0.12 -12.90 -4.05
CA LYS A 82 0.98 -13.74 -4.52
C LYS A 82 0.47 -14.67 -5.62
N GLY A 83 1.14 -14.64 -6.76
CA GLY A 83 0.86 -15.61 -7.82
C GLY A 83 1.28 -17.02 -7.44
N ASP A 84 0.63 -18.00 -8.04
CA ASP A 84 0.95 -19.43 -7.98
C ASP A 84 0.94 -20.01 -9.41
N GLU A 85 0.91 -21.34 -9.54
CA GLU A 85 0.87 -22.02 -10.84
C GLU A 85 -0.41 -21.71 -11.65
N THR A 86 -1.51 -21.38 -10.96
CA THR A 86 -2.81 -21.11 -11.56
C THR A 86 -3.05 -19.61 -11.73
N TRP A 87 -2.81 -18.83 -10.68
CA TRP A 87 -3.12 -17.41 -10.61
C TRP A 87 -1.86 -16.56 -10.78
N LYS A 88 -1.92 -15.59 -11.69
CA LYS A 88 -0.84 -14.60 -11.81
C LYS A 88 -0.85 -13.65 -10.63
N GLU A 89 0.33 -13.12 -10.28
CA GLU A 89 0.43 -12.03 -9.31
C GLU A 89 -0.47 -10.87 -9.75
N THR A 90 -1.33 -10.42 -8.84
CA THR A 90 -2.40 -9.46 -9.18
C THR A 90 -2.42 -8.33 -8.15
N PRO A 91 -2.45 -7.05 -8.59
CA PRO A 91 -2.54 -5.92 -7.67
C PRO A 91 -3.76 -5.97 -6.75
N ALA A 92 -3.60 -5.47 -5.53
CA ALA A 92 -4.69 -5.24 -4.59
C ALA A 92 -5.82 -4.43 -5.27
N GLY A 93 -7.07 -4.84 -5.00
CA GLY A 93 -8.25 -4.21 -5.59
C GLY A 93 -8.58 -4.65 -7.02
N GLN A 94 -7.84 -5.60 -7.59
CA GLN A 94 -8.05 -6.10 -8.94
C GLN A 94 -8.46 -7.58 -8.97
N TYR A 95 -9.02 -8.01 -10.10
CA TYR A 95 -9.33 -9.41 -10.37
C TYR A 95 -8.26 -10.04 -11.24
N ALA A 96 -7.88 -11.26 -10.89
CA ALA A 96 -7.17 -12.18 -11.76
C ALA A 96 -8.17 -13.05 -12.51
N TYR A 97 -7.83 -13.45 -13.72
CA TYR A 97 -8.69 -14.27 -14.57
C TYR A 97 -7.90 -15.41 -15.20
N ILE A 98 -8.53 -16.58 -15.26
CA ILE A 98 -8.06 -17.75 -16.01
C ILE A 98 -9.15 -18.21 -16.98
N PRO A 99 -8.79 -18.84 -18.11
CA PRO A 99 -9.76 -19.42 -19.02
C PRO A 99 -10.47 -20.61 -18.36
N CYS A 100 -11.68 -20.91 -18.83
CA CYS A 100 -12.39 -22.12 -18.44
C CYS A 100 -11.67 -23.39 -18.92
N PRO A 101 -11.70 -24.48 -18.13
CA PRO A 101 -11.15 -25.76 -18.55
C PRO A 101 -11.99 -26.41 -19.66
N GLY A 102 -11.35 -27.24 -20.49
CA GLY A 102 -12.02 -28.02 -21.53
C GLY A 102 -12.74 -27.18 -22.59
N SER A 103 -13.96 -27.59 -22.93
CA SER A 103 -14.80 -26.96 -23.97
C SER A 103 -15.62 -25.76 -23.47
N TYR A 104 -15.64 -25.53 -22.15
CA TYR A 104 -16.38 -24.44 -21.53
C TYR A 104 -15.90 -23.06 -22.04
N LYS A 105 -16.83 -22.11 -22.14
CA LYS A 105 -16.58 -20.70 -22.47
C LYS A 105 -16.80 -19.83 -21.25
N GLY A 106 -16.16 -18.66 -21.22
CA GLY A 106 -16.20 -17.73 -20.08
C GLY A 106 -14.83 -17.60 -19.41
N TYR A 107 -14.84 -17.32 -18.11
CA TYR A 107 -13.63 -17.19 -17.31
C TYR A 107 -13.90 -17.53 -15.84
N ILE A 108 -12.85 -17.92 -15.13
CA ILE A 108 -12.86 -18.04 -13.68
C ILE A 108 -12.08 -16.86 -13.14
N GLY A 109 -12.69 -16.07 -12.25
CA GLY A 109 -12.12 -14.86 -11.69
C GLY A 109 -11.85 -14.96 -10.20
N ARG A 110 -10.75 -14.38 -9.72
CA ARG A 110 -10.44 -14.30 -8.29
C ARG A 110 -10.05 -12.87 -7.90
N PHE A 111 -10.72 -12.32 -6.89
CA PHE A 111 -10.46 -10.96 -6.43
C PHE A 111 -9.22 -10.93 -5.53
N CYS A 112 -8.33 -9.96 -5.75
CA CYS A 112 -7.26 -9.66 -4.83
C CYS A 112 -7.69 -8.56 -3.85
N THR A 113 -7.72 -8.88 -2.56
CA THR A 113 -8.14 -7.91 -1.52
C THR A 113 -7.11 -6.79 -1.36
N GLU A 114 -7.53 -5.72 -0.67
CA GLU A 114 -6.64 -4.61 -0.29
C GLU A 114 -5.46 -5.06 0.59
N THR A 115 -5.57 -6.23 1.25
CA THR A 115 -4.55 -6.87 2.11
C THR A 115 -3.59 -7.79 1.36
N GLY A 116 -3.71 -7.90 0.03
CA GLY A 116 -2.91 -8.81 -0.76
C GLY A 116 -3.29 -10.28 -0.55
N GLU A 117 -4.51 -10.55 -0.10
CA GLU A 117 -5.04 -11.90 0.08
C GLU A 117 -6.00 -12.25 -1.05
N TRP A 118 -5.96 -13.51 -1.46
CA TRP A 118 -6.91 -13.98 -2.45
C TRP A 118 -8.29 -14.16 -1.84
N GLY A 119 -9.28 -13.49 -2.42
CA GLY A 119 -10.69 -13.72 -2.12
C GLY A 119 -11.24 -15.00 -2.76
N HIS A 120 -12.56 -15.11 -2.72
CA HIS A 120 -13.28 -16.24 -3.32
C HIS A 120 -13.14 -16.26 -4.84
N THR A 121 -12.94 -17.47 -5.35
CA THR A 121 -13.03 -17.76 -6.78
C THR A 121 -14.49 -17.67 -7.23
N LYS A 122 -14.72 -17.00 -8.35
CA LYS A 122 -16.02 -16.90 -9.02
C LYS A 122 -15.90 -17.58 -10.37
N ASP A 123 -16.75 -18.57 -10.57
CA ASP A 123 -16.82 -19.34 -11.81
C ASP A 123 -17.92 -18.74 -12.71
N PHE A 124 -17.53 -18.35 -13.93
CA PHE A 124 -18.44 -17.87 -14.97
C PHE A 124 -18.34 -18.73 -16.23
N CYS A 125 -17.95 -20.00 -16.07
CA CYS A 125 -17.87 -20.98 -17.14
C CYS A 125 -19.25 -21.52 -17.50
N TYR A 126 -19.49 -21.68 -18.79
CA TYR A 126 -20.70 -22.31 -19.33
C TYR A 126 -20.39 -23.13 -20.57
N LEU A 127 -21.14 -24.21 -20.79
CA LEU A 127 -21.10 -24.97 -22.03
C LEU A 127 -21.92 -24.22 -23.10
N PRO A 128 -21.34 -23.93 -24.27
CA PRO A 128 -22.13 -23.41 -25.38
C PRO A 128 -23.06 -24.51 -25.91
N ASP A 129 -24.26 -24.12 -26.34
CA ASP A 129 -25.25 -25.07 -26.88
C ASP A 129 -24.65 -25.91 -28.03
N GLY A 130 -24.76 -27.24 -27.92
CA GLY A 130 -24.29 -28.19 -28.94
C GLY A 130 -22.99 -28.92 -28.64
N GLN A 131 -22.33 -28.69 -27.50
CA GLN A 131 -21.19 -29.49 -27.03
C GLN A 131 -21.62 -30.38 -25.85
N LYS A 132 -21.69 -31.70 -26.06
CA LYS A 132 -21.85 -32.67 -24.97
C LYS A 132 -20.48 -32.87 -24.31
N GLU A 133 -20.46 -32.96 -22.98
CA GLU A 133 -19.25 -33.38 -22.25
C GLU A 133 -18.89 -34.80 -22.69
N GLU A 134 -17.68 -34.99 -23.21
CA GLU A 134 -17.11 -36.33 -23.34
C GLU A 134 -16.79 -36.80 -21.91
N GLU A 135 -17.71 -37.55 -21.30
CA GLU A 135 -17.43 -38.29 -20.07
C GLU A 135 -16.21 -39.19 -20.32
N GLU A 136 -15.20 -39.07 -19.46
CA GLU A 136 -14.06 -39.98 -19.42
C GLU A 136 -14.59 -41.41 -19.23
N GLU A 137 -14.54 -42.23 -20.28
CA GLU A 137 -14.83 -43.66 -20.19
C GLU A 137 -13.88 -44.29 -19.15
N GLU A 138 -14.44 -44.60 -17.98
CA GLU A 138 -13.84 -45.46 -16.98
C GLU A 138 -13.59 -46.83 -17.63
N PHE A 139 -12.33 -47.10 -17.98
CA PHE A 139 -11.92 -48.38 -18.57
C PHE A 139 -12.06 -49.47 -17.50
N GLU A 140 -13.21 -50.14 -17.45
CA GLU A 140 -13.36 -51.37 -16.67
C GLU A 140 -12.37 -52.42 -17.21
N VAL A 141 -11.33 -52.71 -16.42
CA VAL A 141 -10.42 -53.82 -16.69
C VAL A 141 -11.06 -55.08 -16.10
N GLU A 142 -11.74 -55.88 -16.92
CA GLU A 142 -12.13 -57.23 -16.50
C GLU A 142 -10.88 -58.11 -16.27
N LEU A 143 -10.88 -58.82 -15.13
CA LEU A 143 -9.81 -59.66 -14.57
C LEU A 143 -9.53 -60.95 -15.37
#